data_AF-A0A968Q301-F1
#
_entry.id   AF-A0A968Q301-F1
#
_cell.length_a   1.000
_cell.length_b   1.000
_cell.length_c   1.000
_cell.angle_alpha   90.00
_cell.angle_beta   90.00
_cell.angle_gamma   90.00
#
_symmetry.space_group_name_H-M   'P 1'
#
loop_
_entity.id
_entity.type
_entity.pdbx_description
1 polymer ?
#
loop_
_entity_poly.entity_id
_entity_poly.type
_entity_poly.pdbx_seq_one_letter_code
_entity_poly.pdbx_strand_id
1 'polypeptide(L)'
;MPTPRYRPTSIAGFDYTLSQPGVVAGAFGLAIDDAAWGLRWVEWGVKLRSRWLQMPYGDQALFMKTAVFRDLGGFPALPLMEDFELVRQLRRRGRVEIASASVLTSARRWQKLGIVRTTLINQGIILAYLLGIHPSRLARWYRQWGRRP
;
A
#
# COMPACT_ATOMS: atom_id res chain seq x y z
N MET A 1 -5.41 -4.58 -8.05
CA MET A 1 -5.73 -3.63 -6.96
C MET A 1 -6.61 -2.50 -7.50
N PRO A 2 -7.34 -1.74 -6.67
CA PRO A 2 -7.92 -0.47 -7.15
C PRO A 2 -6.79 0.46 -7.62
N THR A 3 -6.98 1.14 -8.75
CA THR A 3 -5.99 2.09 -9.28
C THR A 3 -6.10 3.42 -8.54
N PRO A 4 -5.00 3.94 -7.96
CA PRO A 4 -5.01 5.25 -7.31
C PRO A 4 -5.22 6.35 -8.36
N ARG A 5 -6.09 7.31 -8.04
CA ARG A 5 -6.23 8.58 -8.76
C ARG A 5 -5.65 9.69 -7.88
N TYR A 6 -4.86 10.58 -8.46
CA TYR A 6 -4.31 11.71 -7.73
C TYR A 6 -5.40 12.74 -7.44
N ARG A 7 -5.48 13.26 -6.21
CA ARG A 7 -6.19 14.52 -5.98
C ARG A 7 -5.35 15.66 -6.59
N PRO A 8 -5.93 16.54 -7.45
CA PRO A 8 -5.18 17.54 -8.22
C PRO A 8 -4.32 18.52 -7.41
N THR A 9 -4.55 18.63 -6.09
CA THR A 9 -3.94 19.65 -5.23
C THR A 9 -2.73 19.19 -4.41
N SER A 10 -2.12 18.02 -4.66
CA SER A 10 -1.18 17.42 -3.68
C SER A 10 0.04 16.69 -4.23
N ILE A 11 0.59 17.13 -5.38
CA ILE A 11 1.93 16.71 -5.80
C ILE A 11 3.02 17.40 -4.94
N ALA A 12 2.69 18.49 -4.24
CA ALA A 12 3.57 19.13 -3.27
C ALA A 12 3.72 18.27 -2.01
N GLY A 13 4.88 17.60 -1.84
CA GLY A 13 5.20 16.90 -0.58
C GLY A 13 6.22 15.77 -0.71
N PHE A 14 6.43 15.21 -1.89
CA PHE A 14 7.41 14.12 -2.06
C PHE A 14 8.86 14.61 -1.88
N ASP A 15 9.21 15.78 -2.43
CA ASP A 15 10.55 16.37 -2.30
C ASP A 15 10.93 16.62 -0.83
N TYR A 16 10.01 17.19 -0.05
CA TYR A 16 10.22 17.42 1.37
C TYR A 16 10.36 16.11 2.17
N THR A 17 9.59 15.09 1.80
CA THR A 17 9.65 13.78 2.45
C THR A 17 10.98 13.10 2.17
N LEU A 18 11.45 13.14 0.92
CA LEU A 18 12.73 12.55 0.51
C LEU A 18 13.96 13.36 0.94
N SER A 19 13.79 14.64 1.33
CA SER A 19 14.89 15.46 1.84
C SER A 19 15.18 15.21 3.33
N GLN A 20 14.29 14.52 4.05
CA GLN A 20 14.50 14.19 5.45
C GLN A 20 15.69 13.22 5.62
N PRO A 21 16.57 13.44 6.62
CA PRO A 21 17.72 12.57 6.85
C PRO A 21 17.32 11.11 7.04
N GLY A 22 17.99 10.19 6.33
CA GLY A 22 17.74 8.74 6.47
C GLY A 22 16.42 8.23 5.88
N VAL A 23 15.68 9.05 5.13
CA VAL A 23 14.50 8.60 4.36
C VAL A 23 14.95 8.10 3.00
N VAL A 24 14.62 6.85 2.67
CA VAL A 24 15.01 6.20 1.40
C VAL A 24 13.85 6.10 0.41
N ALA A 25 12.61 6.15 0.91
CA ALA A 25 11.39 6.15 0.13
C ALA A 25 10.26 6.79 0.93
N GLY A 26 9.18 7.16 0.24
CA GLY A 26 7.94 7.53 0.88
C GLY A 26 6.72 6.94 0.18
N ALA A 27 5.57 7.15 0.79
CA ALA A 27 4.27 6.83 0.22
C ALA A 27 3.26 7.91 0.58
N PHE A 28 2.21 8.06 -0.22
CA PHE A 28 1.12 8.97 0.12
C PHE A 28 0.18 8.33 1.15
N GLY A 29 -0.57 9.16 1.87
CA GLY A 29 -1.73 8.70 2.62
C GLY A 29 -2.77 8.05 1.71
N LEU A 30 -3.59 7.15 2.25
CA LEU A 30 -4.73 6.60 1.53
C LEU A 30 -5.99 7.41 1.87
N ALA A 31 -6.67 7.91 0.83
CA ALA A 31 -8.02 8.45 0.91
C ALA A 31 -8.95 7.61 0.03
N ILE A 32 -10.15 7.30 0.50
CA ILE A 32 -11.15 6.51 -0.24
C ILE A 32 -12.24 7.46 -0.74
N ASP A 33 -12.59 7.32 -2.01
CA ASP A 33 -13.57 8.17 -2.72
C ASP A 33 -15.02 7.78 -2.39
N ASP A 34 -15.40 7.85 -1.11
CA ASP A 34 -16.75 7.57 -0.60
C ASP A 34 -16.89 8.07 0.86
N ALA A 35 -18.03 8.68 1.18
CA ALA A 35 -18.30 9.30 2.49
C ALA A 35 -18.71 8.31 3.59
N ALA A 36 -18.84 7.01 3.31
CA ALA A 36 -19.27 6.02 4.28
C ALA A 36 -18.37 5.99 5.52
N TRP A 37 -18.98 6.07 6.70
CA TRP A 37 -18.28 6.08 8.00
C TRP A 37 -17.34 4.88 8.17
N GLY A 38 -17.72 3.70 7.68
CA GLY A 38 -16.89 2.50 7.75
C GLY A 38 -15.58 2.62 6.97
N LEU A 39 -15.55 3.43 5.92
CA LEU A 39 -14.33 3.66 5.12
C LEU A 39 -13.37 4.61 5.82
N ARG A 40 -13.88 5.52 6.67
CA ARG A 40 -13.04 6.36 7.53
C ARG A 40 -12.25 5.52 8.54
N TRP A 41 -12.85 4.44 9.07
CA TRP A 41 -12.15 3.47 9.91
C TRP A 41 -11.05 2.72 9.15
N VAL A 42 -11.29 2.35 7.88
CA VAL A 42 -10.25 1.74 7.03
C VAL A 42 -9.10 2.71 6.81
N GLU A 43 -9.38 3.96 6.45
CA GLU A 43 -8.33 4.98 6.29
C GLU A 43 -7.53 5.18 7.57
N TRP A 44 -8.19 5.24 8.73
CA TRP A 44 -7.53 5.37 10.02
C TRP A 44 -6.64 4.17 10.33
N GLY A 45 -7.11 2.95 10.12
CA GLY A 45 -6.33 1.73 10.29
C GLY A 45 -5.11 1.67 9.36
N VAL A 46 -5.26 2.11 8.10
CA VAL A 46 -4.14 2.23 7.16
C VAL A 46 -3.15 3.29 7.64
N LYS A 47 -3.61 4.47 8.04
CA LYS A 47 -2.74 5.54 8.57
C LYS A 47 -1.95 5.08 9.79
N LEU A 48 -2.61 4.45 10.75
CA LEU A 48 -1.97 3.95 11.97
C LEU A 48 -0.89 2.91 11.62
N ARG A 49 -1.27 1.90 10.84
CA ARG A 49 -0.36 0.82 10.43
C ARG A 49 0.82 1.33 9.61
N SER A 50 0.58 2.21 8.63
CA SER A 50 1.64 2.71 7.75
C SER A 50 2.59 3.65 8.49
N ARG A 51 2.12 4.42 9.49
CA ARG A 51 3.00 5.23 10.34
C ARG A 51 3.79 4.41 11.36
N TRP A 52 3.16 3.44 12.02
CA TRP A 52 3.81 2.66 13.08
C TRP A 52 4.70 1.54 12.54
N LEU A 53 4.27 0.85 11.48
CA LEU A 53 5.02 -0.27 10.90
C LEU A 53 5.90 0.17 9.73
N GLN A 54 5.80 1.42 9.27
CA GLN A 54 6.48 1.91 8.04
C GLN A 54 6.21 1.01 6.82
N MET A 55 5.00 0.45 6.73
CA MET A 55 4.62 -0.50 5.69
C MET A 55 3.45 0.02 4.83
N PRO A 56 3.68 1.08 4.05
CA PRO A 56 2.74 1.42 2.99
C PRO A 56 2.67 0.31 1.93
N TYR A 57 1.52 0.17 1.30
CA TYR A 57 1.31 -0.80 0.20
C TYR A 57 1.16 -0.07 -1.14
N GLY A 58 1.05 -0.82 -2.24
CA GLY A 58 0.99 -0.25 -3.59
C GLY A 58 -0.19 0.71 -3.80
N ASP A 59 -1.28 0.57 -3.04
CA ASP A 59 -2.43 1.48 -3.08
C ASP A 59 -2.13 2.88 -2.51
N GLN A 60 -1.01 3.05 -1.81
CA GLN A 60 -0.51 4.31 -1.26
C GLN A 60 0.46 5.04 -2.19
N ALA A 61 0.66 4.55 -3.43
CA ALA A 61 1.57 5.15 -4.42
C ALA A 61 2.98 5.46 -3.87
N LEU A 62 3.82 4.43 -3.84
CA LEU A 62 5.22 4.54 -3.41
C LEU A 62 6.00 5.51 -4.32
N PHE A 63 6.86 6.32 -3.71
CA PHE A 63 7.80 7.19 -4.41
C PHE A 63 9.19 7.11 -3.78
N MET A 64 10.23 7.15 -4.61
CA MET A 64 11.63 7.09 -4.18
C MET A 64 12.54 7.65 -5.28
N LYS A 65 13.81 7.89 -4.96
CA LYS A 65 14.80 8.29 -5.97
C LYS A 65 15.02 7.15 -6.97
N THR A 66 15.14 7.47 -8.25
CA THR A 66 15.40 6.48 -9.32
C THR A 66 16.61 5.61 -9.04
N ALA A 67 17.68 6.19 -8.48
CA ALA A 67 18.88 5.44 -8.09
C ALA A 67 18.59 4.35 -7.06
N VAL A 68 17.76 4.65 -6.04
CA VAL A 68 17.37 3.67 -5.00
C VAL A 68 16.58 2.53 -5.62
N PHE A 69 15.64 2.83 -6.52
CA PHE A 69 14.84 1.80 -7.20
C PHE A 69 15.71 0.89 -8.09
N ARG A 70 16.64 1.47 -8.85
CA ARG A 70 17.57 0.71 -9.69
C ARG A 70 18.53 -0.15 -8.87
N ASP A 71 19.03 0.36 -7.76
CA ASP A 71 19.92 -0.35 -6.84
C ASP A 71 19.21 -1.49 -6.07
N LEU A 72 17.87 -1.49 -6.05
CA LEU A 72 17.06 -2.61 -5.57
C LEU A 72 16.78 -3.66 -6.66
N GLY A 73 17.17 -3.40 -7.92
CA GLY A 73 16.83 -4.26 -9.05
C GLY A 73 15.37 -4.13 -9.51
N GLY A 74 14.66 -3.09 -9.07
CA GLY A 74 13.25 -2.86 -9.39
C GLY A 74 12.28 -3.63 -8.50
N PHE A 75 11.09 -3.95 -9.03
CA PHE A 75 10.10 -4.73 -8.30
C PHE A 75 10.50 -6.22 -8.26
N PRO A 76 10.35 -6.90 -7.12
CA PRO A 76 10.47 -8.35 -7.04
C PRO A 76 9.50 -9.03 -8.02
N ALA A 77 9.96 -10.06 -8.73
CA ALA A 77 9.15 -10.85 -9.66
C ALA A 77 8.18 -11.80 -8.91
N LEU A 78 7.25 -11.23 -8.15
CA LEU A 78 6.25 -11.94 -7.37
C LEU A 78 4.85 -11.73 -7.99
N PRO A 79 3.99 -12.76 -8.07
CA PRO A 79 2.64 -12.62 -8.61
C PRO A 79 1.66 -11.89 -7.68
N LEU A 80 2.07 -11.69 -6.42
CA LEU A 80 1.38 -10.94 -5.37
C LEU A 80 2.42 -10.58 -4.30
N MET A 81 2.24 -9.48 -3.57
CA MET A 81 3.16 -9.00 -2.52
C MET A 81 4.48 -8.41 -3.05
N GLU A 82 4.58 -8.10 -4.33
CA GLU A 82 5.75 -7.42 -4.94
C GLU A 82 6.06 -6.08 -4.25
N ASP A 83 5.03 -5.30 -4.01
CA ASP A 83 5.05 -3.99 -3.35
C ASP A 83 5.35 -4.12 -1.84
N PHE A 84 4.82 -5.16 -1.18
CA PHE A 84 5.15 -5.46 0.22
C PHE A 84 6.64 -5.80 0.38
N GLU A 85 7.17 -6.66 -0.51
CA GLU A 85 8.55 -7.10 -0.42
C GLU A 85 9.52 -5.97 -0.80
N LEU A 86 9.16 -5.12 -1.78
CA LEU A 86 9.92 -3.90 -2.07
C LEU A 86 10.03 -2.99 -0.85
N VAL A 87 8.92 -2.74 -0.14
CA VAL A 87 8.91 -1.91 1.07
C VAL A 87 9.72 -2.54 2.19
N ARG A 88 9.67 -3.87 2.35
CA ARG A 88 10.50 -4.60 3.30
C ARG A 88 12.00 -4.43 3.00
N GLN A 89 12.40 -4.46 1.73
CA GLN A 89 13.79 -4.22 1.34
C GLN A 89 14.21 -2.76 1.59
N LEU A 90 13.34 -1.80 1.28
CA LEU A 90 13.57 -0.37 1.55
C LEU A 90 13.78 -0.10 3.04
N ARG A 91 12.94 -0.68 3.92
CA ARG A 91 13.05 -0.53 5.38
C ARG A 91 14.38 -1.02 5.95
N ARG A 92 15.06 -1.95 5.28
CA ARG A 92 16.40 -2.40 5.68
C ARG A 92 17.50 -1.39 5.33
N ARG A 93 17.24 -0.49 4.39
CA ARG A 93 18.17 0.54 3.92
C ARG A 93 17.94 1.90 4.57
N GLY A 94 16.75 2.15 5.10
CA GLY A 94 16.41 3.38 5.82
C GLY A 94 14.92 3.51 6.10
N ARG A 95 14.49 4.73 6.43
CA ARG A 95 13.09 5.00 6.78
C ARG A 95 12.22 5.12 5.53
N VAL A 96 11.00 4.59 5.66
CA VAL A 96 9.92 4.80 4.68
C VAL A 96 8.88 5.68 5.35
N GLU A 97 8.70 6.89 4.82
CA GLU A 97 7.84 7.91 5.42
C GLU A 97 6.52 8.10 4.68
N ILE A 98 5.47 8.50 5.40
CA ILE A 98 4.17 8.78 4.80
C ILE A 98 4.03 10.29 4.60
N ALA A 99 3.92 10.72 3.34
CA ALA A 99 3.69 12.12 2.99
C ALA A 99 2.36 12.62 3.57
N SER A 100 2.30 13.93 3.83
CA SER A 100 1.08 14.60 4.29
C SER A 100 -0.04 14.55 3.24
N ALA A 101 0.34 14.48 1.96
CA ALA A 101 -0.57 14.31 0.84
C ALA A 101 -1.17 12.89 0.78
N SER A 102 -2.38 12.74 0.24
CA SER A 102 -3.07 11.45 0.10
C SER A 102 -3.49 11.17 -1.33
N VAL A 103 -3.35 9.92 -1.76
CA VAL A 103 -3.91 9.43 -3.02
C VAL A 103 -5.35 8.97 -2.82
N LEU A 104 -6.19 9.21 -3.83
CA LEU A 104 -7.59 8.86 -3.82
C LEU A 104 -7.78 7.48 -4.47
N THR A 105 -8.27 6.51 -3.72
CA THR A 105 -8.59 5.18 -4.20
C THR A 105 -10.10 4.99 -4.36
N SER A 106 -10.49 4.21 -5.35
CA SER A 106 -11.91 3.97 -5.63
C SER A 106 -12.54 3.04 -4.58
N ALA A 107 -13.69 3.43 -4.05
CA ALA A 107 -14.45 2.64 -3.07
C ALA A 107 -15.12 1.37 -3.64
N ARG A 108 -15.14 1.18 -4.97
CA ARG A 108 -15.86 0.11 -5.68
C ARG A 108 -15.71 -1.28 -5.06
N ARG A 109 -14.50 -1.63 -4.63
CA ARG A 109 -14.22 -2.94 -4.02
C ARG A 109 -14.90 -3.10 -2.66
N TRP A 110 -14.82 -2.07 -1.82
CA TRP A 110 -15.45 -2.07 -0.50
C TRP A 110 -16.96 -2.00 -0.59
N GLN A 111 -17.51 -1.27 -1.57
CA GLN A 111 -18.94 -1.24 -1.87
C GLN A 111 -19.45 -2.61 -2.32
N LYS A 112 -18.73 -3.29 -3.21
CA LYS A 112 -19.14 -4.61 -3.73
C LYS A 112 -19.02 -5.72 -2.69
N LEU A 113 -17.90 -5.79 -1.98
CA LEU A 113 -17.53 -6.97 -1.17
C LEU A 113 -17.73 -6.75 0.34
N GLY A 114 -18.08 -5.53 0.74
CA GLY A 114 -18.19 -5.13 2.14
C GLY A 114 -16.85 -4.74 2.75
N ILE A 115 -16.92 -3.80 3.70
CA ILE A 115 -15.75 -3.17 4.31
C ILE A 115 -14.96 -4.17 5.16
N VAL A 116 -15.64 -4.82 6.10
CA VAL A 116 -15.03 -5.78 7.04
C VAL A 116 -14.40 -6.95 6.27
N ARG A 117 -15.13 -7.53 5.32
CA ARG A 117 -14.67 -8.67 4.52
C ARG A 117 -13.41 -8.34 3.72
N THR A 118 -13.40 -7.18 3.04
CA THR A 118 -12.24 -6.73 2.27
C THR A 118 -11.02 -6.54 3.17
N THR A 119 -11.20 -5.91 4.34
CA THR A 119 -10.12 -5.70 5.31
C THR A 119 -9.56 -7.03 5.83
N LEU A 120 -10.42 -7.95 6.29
CA LEU A 120 -10.00 -9.24 6.83
C LEU A 120 -9.22 -10.07 5.81
N ILE A 121 -9.62 -10.03 4.53
CA ILE A 121 -8.95 -10.80 3.48
C ILE A 121 -7.59 -10.21 3.16
N ASN A 122 -7.48 -8.89 3.06
CA ASN A 122 -6.18 -8.25 2.88
C ASN A 122 -5.24 -8.60 4.06
N GLN A 123 -5.72 -8.54 5.30
CA GLN A 123 -4.91 -8.91 6.48
C GLN A 123 -4.55 -10.41 6.48
N GLY A 124 -5.48 -11.29 6.11
CA GLY A 124 -5.25 -12.73 6.01
C GLY A 124 -4.18 -13.08 4.97
N ILE A 125 -4.16 -12.40 3.82
CA ILE A 125 -3.11 -12.57 2.79
C ILE A 125 -1.74 -12.13 3.32
N ILE A 126 -1.67 -11.01 4.04
CA ILE A 126 -0.44 -10.53 4.68
C ILE A 126 0.06 -11.52 5.72
N LEU A 127 -0.80 -11.98 6.61
CA LEU A 127 -0.44 -12.97 7.62
C LEU A 127 0.04 -14.27 6.98
N ALA A 128 -0.68 -14.77 5.98
CA ALA A 128 -0.31 -15.97 5.24
C ALA A 128 1.08 -15.84 4.58
N TYR A 129 1.38 -14.67 3.99
CA TYR A 129 2.70 -14.38 3.44
C TYR A 129 3.79 -14.37 4.53
N LEU A 130 3.53 -13.73 5.67
CA LEU A 130 4.45 -13.70 6.81
C LEU A 130 4.69 -15.09 7.42
N LEU A 131 3.70 -15.98 7.36
CA LEU A 131 3.82 -17.39 7.73
C LEU A 131 4.55 -18.25 6.69
N GLY A 132 5.05 -17.66 5.60
CA GLY A 132 5.84 -18.35 4.58
C GLY A 132 5.02 -19.02 3.47
N ILE A 133 3.72 -18.72 3.35
CA ILE A 133 2.93 -19.24 2.22
C ILE A 133 3.38 -18.57 0.93
N HIS A 134 3.74 -19.40 -0.05
CA HIS A 134 4.28 -18.94 -1.33
C HIS A 134 3.33 -17.96 -2.07
N PRO A 135 3.82 -16.81 -2.57
CA PRO A 135 3.01 -15.80 -3.28
C PRO A 135 2.12 -16.33 -4.39
N SER A 136 2.57 -17.33 -5.15
CA SER A 136 1.75 -17.95 -6.21
C SER A 136 0.47 -18.61 -5.69
N ARG A 137 0.48 -19.16 -4.46
CA ARG A 137 -0.74 -19.69 -3.82
C ARG A 137 -1.66 -18.56 -3.38
N LEU A 138 -1.09 -17.52 -2.76
CA LEU A 138 -1.83 -16.33 -2.34
C LEU A 138 -2.50 -15.63 -3.53
N ALA A 139 -1.79 -15.47 -4.64
CA ALA A 139 -2.33 -14.89 -5.88
C ALA A 139 -3.53 -15.69 -6.41
N ARG A 140 -3.50 -17.03 -6.28
CA ARG A 140 -4.62 -17.89 -6.67
C ARG A 140 -5.84 -17.67 -5.78
N TRP A 141 -5.66 -17.68 -4.46
CA TRP A 141 -6.75 -17.41 -3.50
C TRP A 141 -7.33 -16.02 -3.69
N TYR A 142 -6.47 -15.01 -3.87
CA TYR A 142 -6.88 -13.63 -4.05
C TYR A 142 -7.69 -13.42 -5.34
N ARG A 143 -7.28 -14.04 -6.45
CA ARG A 143 -8.04 -14.02 -7.72
C ARG A 143 -9.39 -14.71 -7.60
N GLN A 144 -9.45 -15.86 -6.93
CA GLN A 144 -10.71 -16.57 -6.70
C GLN A 144 -11.67 -15.74 -5.84
N TRP A 145 -11.15 -15.03 -4.84
CA TRP A 145 -11.97 -14.14 -4.02
C TRP A 145 -12.54 -12.96 -4.82
N GLY A 146 -11.72 -12.28 -5.63
CA GLY A 146 -12.17 -11.14 -6.43
C GLY A 146 -13.26 -11.48 -7.48
N ARG A 147 -13.47 -12.77 -7.76
CA ARG A 147 -14.51 -13.29 -8.66
C ARG A 147 -15.81 -13.65 -7.96
N ARG A 148 -15.85 -13.78 -6.63
CA ARG A 148 -17.09 -14.08 -5.91
C ARG A 148 -17.97 -12.81 -5.86
N PRO A 149 -19.25 -12.89 -6.25
CA PRO A 149 -20.14 -11.74 -6.28
C PRO A 149 -20.28 -11.09 -4.90
#